data_AF-A0A1C2GJH7-F1
#
_entry.id   AF-A0A1C2GJH7-F1
#
_cell.length_a   1.000
_cell.length_b   1.000
_cell.length_c   1.000
_cell.angle_alpha   90.00
_cell.angle_beta   90.00
_cell.angle_gamma   90.00
#
_symmetry.space_group_name_H-M   'P 1'
#
loop_
_entity.id
_entity.type
_entity.pdbx_description
1 polymer ?
#
loop_
_entity_poly.entity_id
_entity_poly.type
_entity_poly.pdbx_seq_one_letter_code
_entity_poly.pdbx_strand_id
1 'polypeptide(L)'
;MNLTDEQKLDIQQKLNYAVKYRETFDEVYDHILQSIDCLPGTGVYTDELFGQIIETEFGGIEKLKQMEKDSAGYAFKAMQKKHGQNMAYFFRWPTLVFTIALTVAGYIIDKNPATHKSLMLVAMVTGVLPLSLIFLKKMRAKYIGWHTGIYIKPSVKEGYIFSVSSLSCNAVNILSFVTRHFDYYGITTLLVFVAYSIFVLSFFKLYRQEYQIQLI
;
A
#
# COMPACT_ATOMS: atom_id res chain seq x y z
N MET A 1 -32.04 -2.49 17.13
CA MET A 1 -33.00 -3.34 16.40
C MET A 1 -32.23 -4.48 15.76
N ASN A 2 -32.63 -5.75 15.91
CA ASN A 2 -31.85 -6.84 15.31
C ASN A 2 -32.16 -6.97 13.80
N LEU A 3 -31.27 -6.45 12.96
CA LEU A 3 -31.31 -6.65 11.50
C LEU A 3 -31.12 -8.13 11.14
N THR A 4 -31.89 -8.62 10.16
CA THR A 4 -31.69 -9.97 9.61
C THR A 4 -30.42 -10.02 8.76
N ASP A 5 -29.88 -11.23 8.56
CA ASP A 5 -28.68 -11.40 7.74
C ASP A 5 -28.89 -10.99 6.28
N GLU A 6 -30.12 -11.15 5.76
CA GLU A 6 -30.51 -10.66 4.43
C GLU A 6 -30.45 -9.13 4.32
N GLN A 7 -30.93 -8.43 5.35
CA GLN A 7 -30.88 -6.95 5.39
C GLN A 7 -29.44 -6.45 5.48
N LYS A 8 -28.61 -7.09 6.30
CA LYS A 8 -27.18 -6.78 6.37
C LYS A 8 -26.49 -6.99 5.03
N LEU A 9 -26.80 -8.09 4.34
CA LEU A 9 -26.24 -8.38 3.02
C LEU A 9 -26.67 -7.33 1.98
N ASP A 10 -27.92 -6.89 2.00
CA ASP A 10 -28.41 -5.83 1.12
C ASP A 10 -27.67 -4.49 1.35
N ILE A 11 -27.49 -4.07 2.62
CA ILE A 11 -26.70 -2.88 2.96
C ILE A 11 -25.26 -3.03 2.43
N GLN A 12 -24.64 -4.19 2.65
CA GLN A 12 -23.29 -4.47 2.16
C GLN A 12 -23.20 -4.36 0.64
N GLN A 13 -24.18 -4.90 -0.10
CA GLN A 13 -24.21 -4.81 -1.56
C GLN A 13 -24.32 -3.37 -2.04
N LYS A 14 -25.24 -2.58 -1.48
CA LYS A 14 -25.41 -1.16 -1.82
C LYS A 14 -24.14 -0.36 -1.57
N LEU A 15 -23.51 -0.54 -0.41
CA LEU A 15 -22.24 0.12 -0.09
C LEU A 15 -21.10 -0.35 -0.99
N ASN A 16 -21.09 -1.61 -1.40
CA ASN A 16 -20.02 -2.14 -2.25
C ASN A 16 -19.90 -1.38 -3.58
N TYR A 17 -21.02 -0.87 -4.12
CA TYR A 17 -21.03 -0.02 -5.31
C TYR A 17 -20.77 1.47 -5.02
N ALA A 18 -21.01 1.94 -3.80
CA ALA A 18 -20.86 3.34 -3.42
C ALA A 18 -19.43 3.74 -3.06
N VAL A 19 -18.69 2.86 -2.36
CA VAL A 19 -17.34 3.14 -1.84
C VAL A 19 -16.31 2.19 -2.43
N LYS A 20 -15.07 2.65 -2.62
CA LYS A 20 -14.00 1.88 -3.25
C LYS A 20 -13.13 1.15 -2.23
N TYR A 21 -12.80 1.80 -1.12
CA TYR A 21 -11.81 1.32 -0.17
C TYR A 21 -12.45 0.57 0.99
N ARG A 22 -11.74 -0.44 1.49
CA ARG A 22 -12.20 -1.25 2.61
C ARG A 22 -12.40 -0.42 3.88
N GLU A 23 -11.50 0.50 4.19
CA GLU A 23 -11.59 1.31 5.41
C GLU A 23 -12.87 2.15 5.44
N THR A 24 -13.19 2.84 4.34
CA THR A 24 -14.43 3.61 4.22
C THR A 24 -15.65 2.70 4.26
N PHE A 25 -15.57 1.53 3.61
CA PHE A 25 -16.66 0.56 3.63
C PHE A 25 -16.98 0.09 5.05
N ASP A 26 -15.97 -0.35 5.80
CA ASP A 26 -16.14 -0.86 7.16
C ASP A 26 -16.72 0.26 8.07
N GLU A 27 -16.19 1.48 7.97
CA GLU A 27 -16.64 2.62 8.77
C GLU A 27 -18.09 3.03 8.46
N VAL A 28 -18.45 3.16 7.19
CA VAL A 28 -19.81 3.54 6.78
C VAL A 28 -20.79 2.42 7.10
N TYR A 29 -20.40 1.17 6.88
CA TYR A 29 -21.23 0.02 7.19
C TYR A 29 -21.53 -0.05 8.69
N ASP A 30 -20.50 0.03 9.54
CA ASP A 30 -20.67 0.01 11.00
C ASP A 30 -21.51 1.21 11.47
N HIS A 31 -21.31 2.38 10.88
CA HIS A 31 -22.11 3.57 11.19
C HIS A 31 -23.59 3.36 10.85
N ILE A 32 -23.91 2.86 9.65
CA ILE A 32 -25.30 2.59 9.26
C ILE A 32 -25.97 1.60 10.21
N LEU A 33 -25.26 0.53 10.60
CA LEU A 33 -25.80 -0.42 11.58
C LEU A 33 -26.11 0.25 12.92
N GLN A 34 -25.20 1.10 13.41
CA GLN A 34 -25.39 1.87 14.65
C GLN A 34 -26.54 2.87 14.54
N SER A 35 -26.64 3.60 13.43
CA SER A 35 -27.70 4.57 13.19
C SER A 35 -29.07 3.88 13.16
N ILE A 36 -29.18 2.71 12.53
CA ILE A 36 -30.39 1.89 12.56
C ILE A 36 -30.70 1.41 13.99
N ASP A 37 -29.70 1.02 14.76
CA ASP A 37 -29.87 0.57 16.14
C ASP A 37 -30.37 1.68 17.09
N CYS A 38 -30.01 2.94 16.82
CA CYS A 38 -30.40 4.09 17.61
C CYS A 38 -31.81 4.63 17.29
N LEU A 39 -32.46 4.18 16.21
CA LEU A 39 -33.79 4.67 15.85
C LEU A 39 -34.86 4.16 16.82
N PRO A 40 -35.64 5.05 17.46
CA PRO A 40 -36.67 4.65 18.41
C PRO A 40 -37.87 4.04 17.67
N GLY A 41 -37.96 2.71 17.67
CA GLY A 41 -39.13 1.96 17.20
C GLY A 41 -38.78 0.65 16.48
N THR A 42 -39.77 -0.23 16.33
CA THR A 42 -39.71 -1.47 15.52
C THR A 42 -39.79 -1.17 14.01
N GLY A 43 -39.10 -0.11 13.55
CA GLY A 43 -39.13 0.31 12.15
C GLY A 43 -38.38 -0.71 11.29
N VAL A 44 -39.11 -1.49 10.49
CA VAL A 44 -38.52 -2.43 9.53
C VAL A 44 -37.50 -1.69 8.67
N TYR A 45 -36.30 -2.26 8.48
CA TYR A 45 -35.32 -1.71 7.55
C TYR A 45 -35.92 -1.61 6.15
N THR A 46 -35.84 -0.41 5.56
CA THR A 46 -36.28 -0.13 4.18
C THR A 46 -35.16 0.55 3.41
N ASP A 47 -35.24 0.46 2.08
CA ASP A 47 -34.33 1.15 1.17
C ASP A 47 -34.35 2.67 1.34
N GLU A 48 -35.52 3.20 1.67
CA GLU A 48 -35.74 4.62 1.97
C GLU A 48 -34.98 5.04 3.23
N LEU A 49 -34.96 4.18 4.26
CA LEU A 49 -34.21 4.43 5.48
C LEU A 49 -32.70 4.46 5.21
N PHE A 50 -32.18 3.52 4.41
CA PHE A 50 -30.78 3.56 3.98
C PHE A 50 -30.46 4.86 3.24
N GLY A 51 -31.30 5.24 2.27
CA GLY A 51 -31.15 6.48 1.52
C GLY A 51 -31.18 7.72 2.42
N GLN A 52 -32.10 7.74 3.39
CA GLN A 52 -32.22 8.80 4.37
C GLN A 52 -30.96 8.92 5.22
N ILE A 53 -30.45 7.81 5.78
CA ILE A 53 -29.21 7.79 6.59
C ILE A 53 -28.04 8.32 5.77
N ILE A 54 -27.86 7.83 4.54
CA ILE A 54 -26.80 8.31 3.64
C ILE A 54 -26.92 9.81 3.35
N GLU A 55 -28.13 10.30 3.09
CA GLU A 55 -28.36 11.70 2.80
C GLU A 55 -28.17 12.60 4.02
N THR A 56 -28.66 12.18 5.20
CA THR A 56 -28.61 13.01 6.41
C THR A 56 -27.25 12.98 7.10
N GLU A 57 -26.60 11.82 7.18
CA GLU A 57 -25.37 11.64 7.97
C GLU A 57 -24.10 11.82 7.12
N PHE A 58 -24.14 11.43 5.85
CA PHE A 58 -23.01 11.56 4.93
C PHE A 58 -23.20 12.65 3.87
N GLY A 59 -24.42 13.24 3.79
CA GLY A 59 -24.73 14.30 2.83
C GLY A 59 -24.83 13.79 1.38
N GLY A 60 -25.21 12.53 1.22
CA GLY A 60 -25.41 11.87 -0.07
C GLY A 60 -24.19 11.12 -0.59
N ILE A 61 -24.40 10.28 -1.61
CA ILE A 61 -23.37 9.40 -2.19
C ILE A 61 -22.17 10.19 -2.75
N GLU A 62 -22.40 11.37 -3.33
CA GLU A 62 -21.31 12.18 -3.88
C GLU A 62 -20.42 12.78 -2.79
N LYS A 63 -21.00 13.25 -1.67
CA LYS A 63 -20.19 13.68 -0.53
C LYS A 63 -19.48 12.51 0.13
N LEU A 64 -20.10 11.33 0.18
CA LEU A 64 -19.44 10.12 0.66
C LEU A 64 -18.19 9.77 -0.17
N LYS A 65 -18.27 9.83 -1.50
CA LYS A 65 -17.10 9.65 -2.39
C LYS A 65 -16.04 10.72 -2.17
N GLN A 66 -16.44 11.96 -1.92
CA GLN A 66 -15.51 13.04 -1.63
C GLN A 66 -14.80 12.81 -0.28
N MET A 67 -15.54 12.43 0.77
CA MET A 67 -14.98 12.03 2.07
C MET A 67 -13.99 10.87 1.93
N GLU A 68 -14.34 9.85 1.13
CA GLU A 68 -13.44 8.73 0.82
C GLU A 68 -12.14 9.22 0.18
N LYS A 69 -12.24 10.09 -0.83
CA LYS A 69 -11.08 10.64 -1.54
C LYS A 69 -10.17 11.44 -0.60
N ASP A 70 -10.76 12.25 0.27
CA ASP A 70 -10.02 13.07 1.22
C ASP A 70 -9.34 12.19 2.28
N SER A 71 -10.07 11.23 2.85
CA SER A 71 -9.53 10.20 3.76
C SER A 71 -8.39 9.43 3.11
N ALA A 72 -8.57 9.00 1.86
CA ALA A 72 -7.54 8.30 1.10
C ALA A 72 -6.30 9.17 0.89
N GLY A 73 -6.48 10.47 0.63
CA GLY A 73 -5.41 11.45 0.52
C GLY A 73 -4.62 11.60 1.83
N TYR A 74 -5.30 11.66 2.98
CA TYR A 74 -4.65 11.71 4.29
C TYR A 74 -3.87 10.43 4.59
N ALA A 75 -4.47 9.26 4.35
CA ALA A 75 -3.82 7.97 4.51
C ALA A 75 -2.58 7.85 3.61
N PHE A 76 -2.67 8.30 2.35
CA PHE A 76 -1.54 8.32 1.42
C PHE A 76 -0.39 9.21 1.93
N LYS A 77 -0.69 10.43 2.40
CA LYS A 77 0.31 11.34 3.00
C LYS A 77 0.94 10.74 4.25
N ALA A 78 0.15 10.08 5.10
CA ALA A 78 0.65 9.41 6.29
C ALA A 78 1.63 8.27 5.92
N MET A 79 1.29 7.46 4.90
CA MET A 79 2.16 6.41 4.38
C MET A 79 3.44 6.97 3.77
N GLN A 80 3.35 8.07 3.01
CA GLN A 80 4.52 8.77 2.49
C GLN A 80 5.45 9.26 3.59
N LYS A 81 4.89 9.88 4.64
CA LYS A 81 5.65 10.33 5.81
C LYS A 81 6.35 9.16 6.51
N LYS A 82 5.65 8.04 6.73
CA LYS A 82 6.23 6.82 7.30
C LYS A 82 7.36 6.26 6.43
N HIS A 83 7.16 6.22 5.11
CA HIS A 83 8.20 5.75 4.19
C HIS A 83 9.45 6.65 4.26
N GLY A 84 9.28 7.97 4.23
CA GLY A 84 10.37 8.92 4.39
C GLY A 84 11.10 8.79 5.73
N GLN A 85 10.37 8.54 6.82
CA GLN A 85 10.97 8.23 8.12
C GLN A 85 11.78 6.93 8.10
N ASN A 86 11.30 5.90 7.40
CA ASN A 86 12.02 4.64 7.20
C ASN A 86 13.27 4.82 6.31
N MET A 87 13.27 5.75 5.36
CA MET A 87 14.48 6.11 4.61
C MET A 87 15.47 6.86 5.50
N ALA A 88 15.00 7.87 6.24
CA ALA A 88 15.83 8.67 7.15
C ALA A 88 16.48 7.82 8.25
N TYR A 89 15.86 6.71 8.65
CA TYR A 89 16.43 5.74 9.57
C TYR A 89 17.82 5.25 9.14
N PHE A 90 18.07 5.00 7.85
CA PHE A 90 19.36 4.54 7.35
C PHE A 90 20.49 5.58 7.42
N PHE A 91 20.16 6.83 7.73
CA PHE A 91 21.14 7.91 7.94
C PHE A 91 21.34 8.25 9.42
N ARG A 92 20.70 7.54 10.35
CA ARG A 92 20.85 7.73 11.79
C ARG A 92 21.81 6.72 12.39
N TRP A 93 22.50 7.08 13.47
CA TRP A 93 23.27 6.12 14.25
C TRP A 93 22.35 5.09 14.94
N PRO A 94 22.68 3.78 14.98
CA PRO A 94 23.88 3.13 14.44
C PRO A 94 23.75 2.66 12.98
N THR A 95 22.57 2.73 12.37
CA THR A 95 22.31 2.22 11.02
C THR A 95 23.05 2.95 9.90
N LEU A 96 23.58 4.15 10.17
CA LEU A 96 24.51 4.84 9.28
C LEU A 96 25.74 3.96 8.96
N VAL A 97 26.22 3.17 9.93
CA VAL A 97 27.36 2.23 9.71
C VAL A 97 27.01 1.22 8.62
N PHE A 98 25.78 0.71 8.61
CA PHE A 98 25.32 -0.20 7.57
C PHE A 98 25.28 0.48 6.20
N THR A 99 24.81 1.74 6.12
CA THR A 99 24.79 2.52 4.88
C THR A 99 26.20 2.79 4.35
N ILE A 100 27.16 3.08 5.24
CA ILE A 100 28.58 3.23 4.88
C ILE A 100 29.14 1.91 4.35
N ALA A 101 28.90 0.80 5.06
CA ALA A 101 29.35 -0.52 4.63
C ALA A 101 28.77 -0.92 3.25
N LEU A 102 27.48 -0.63 3.03
CA LEU A 102 26.82 -0.85 1.74
C LEU A 102 27.42 0.00 0.62
N THR A 103 27.80 1.24 0.93
CA THR A 103 28.48 2.15 -0.02
C THR A 103 29.87 1.62 -0.37
N VAL A 104 30.66 1.19 0.62
CA VAL A 104 31.98 0.59 0.39
C VAL A 104 31.86 -0.69 -0.43
N ALA A 105 30.89 -1.56 -0.11
CA ALA A 105 30.62 -2.78 -0.87
C ALA A 105 30.24 -2.47 -2.32
N GLY A 106 29.35 -1.50 -2.55
CA GLY A 106 28.97 -1.06 -3.89
C GLY A 106 30.16 -0.55 -4.70
N TYR A 107 31.05 0.22 -4.07
CA TYR A 107 32.26 0.74 -4.72
C TYR A 107 33.23 -0.38 -5.14
N ILE A 108 33.48 -1.34 -4.25
CA ILE A 108 34.35 -2.49 -4.54
C ILE A 108 33.79 -3.33 -5.70
N ILE A 109 32.47 -3.56 -5.69
CA ILE A 109 31.77 -4.36 -6.70
C ILE A 109 31.80 -3.65 -8.07
N ASP A 110 31.65 -2.33 -8.11
CA ASP A 110 31.69 -1.55 -9.34
C ASP A 110 33.08 -1.59 -10.02
N LYS A 111 34.16 -1.63 -9.23
CA LYS A 111 35.53 -1.74 -9.75
C LYS A 111 35.87 -3.08 -10.39
N ASN A 112 35.07 -4.12 -10.16
CA ASN A 112 35.29 -5.44 -10.72
C ASN A 112 34.19 -5.78 -11.77
N PRO A 113 34.54 -5.85 -13.08
CA PRO A 113 33.59 -6.12 -14.15
C PRO A 113 32.83 -7.44 -14.02
N ALA A 114 33.45 -8.46 -13.39
CA ALA A 114 32.79 -9.74 -13.17
C ALA A 114 31.66 -9.63 -12.15
N THR A 115 31.82 -8.81 -11.12
CA THR A 115 30.82 -8.61 -10.06
C THR A 115 29.75 -7.58 -10.42
N HIS A 116 30.04 -6.68 -11.36
CA HIS A 116 29.07 -5.69 -11.85
C HIS A 116 27.78 -6.35 -12.39
N LYS A 117 27.90 -7.45 -13.15
CA LYS A 117 26.74 -8.22 -13.64
C LYS A 117 25.90 -8.79 -12.50
N SER A 118 26.56 -9.31 -11.47
CA SER A 118 25.90 -9.84 -10.27
C SER A 118 25.17 -8.74 -9.50
N LEU A 119 25.75 -7.54 -9.39
CA LEU A 119 25.09 -6.38 -8.77
C LEU A 119 23.81 -5.99 -9.50
N MET A 120 23.86 -5.95 -10.83
CA MET A 120 22.70 -5.63 -11.66
C MET A 120 21.61 -6.69 -11.50
N LEU A 121 21.97 -7.98 -11.44
CA LEU A 121 21.02 -9.05 -11.17
C LEU A 121 20.38 -8.90 -9.78
N VAL A 122 21.16 -8.62 -8.74
CA VAL A 122 20.64 -8.37 -7.38
C VAL A 122 19.70 -7.16 -7.37
N ALA A 123 20.06 -6.06 -8.04
CA ALA A 123 19.20 -4.89 -8.18
C ALA A 123 17.89 -5.24 -8.90
N MET A 124 17.94 -6.03 -9.98
CA MET A 124 16.74 -6.50 -10.69
C MET A 124 15.84 -7.37 -9.81
N VAL A 125 16.41 -8.36 -9.13
CA VAL A 125 15.66 -9.23 -8.21
C VAL A 125 15.01 -8.40 -7.11
N THR A 126 15.78 -7.52 -6.47
CA THR A 126 15.28 -6.67 -5.38
C THR A 126 14.28 -5.60 -5.86
N GLY A 127 14.29 -5.23 -7.14
CA GLY A 127 13.31 -4.29 -7.71
C GLY A 127 11.99 -4.93 -8.08
N VAL A 128 12.02 -6.19 -8.52
CA VAL A 128 10.83 -6.97 -8.86
C VAL A 128 10.18 -7.57 -7.62
N LEU A 129 10.96 -7.90 -6.58
CA LEU A 129 10.48 -8.53 -5.36
C LEU A 129 9.34 -7.75 -4.65
N PRO A 130 9.39 -6.42 -4.48
CA PRO A 130 8.27 -5.62 -3.97
C PRO A 130 6.97 -5.80 -4.76
N LEU A 131 7.04 -5.90 -6.08
CA LEU A 131 5.87 -6.10 -6.93
C LEU A 131 5.35 -7.53 -6.84
N SER A 132 6.24 -8.53 -6.79
CA SER A 132 5.84 -9.93 -6.67
C SER A 132 5.13 -10.20 -5.35
N LEU A 133 5.60 -9.61 -4.22
CA LEU A 133 4.92 -9.72 -2.93
C LEU A 133 3.50 -9.16 -2.96
N ILE A 134 3.30 -7.98 -3.58
CA ILE A 134 1.97 -7.39 -3.74
C ILE A 134 1.10 -8.22 -4.65
N PHE A 135 1.66 -8.73 -5.76
CA PHE A 135 0.94 -9.59 -6.68
C PHE A 135 0.45 -10.88 -5.99
N LEU A 136 1.34 -11.56 -5.25
CA LEU A 136 0.98 -12.75 -4.46
C LEU A 136 -0.11 -12.44 -3.43
N LYS A 137 -0.03 -11.29 -2.76
CA LYS A 137 -1.06 -10.85 -1.83
C LYS A 137 -2.42 -10.65 -2.52
N LYS A 138 -2.45 -9.98 -3.67
CA LYS A 138 -3.68 -9.78 -4.46
C LYS A 138 -4.26 -11.11 -4.95
N MET A 139 -3.41 -12.03 -5.40
CA MET A 139 -3.83 -13.38 -5.80
C MET A 139 -4.43 -14.15 -4.62
N ARG A 140 -3.82 -14.08 -3.43
CA ARG A 140 -4.36 -14.68 -2.21
C ARG A 140 -5.73 -14.09 -1.84
N ALA A 141 -5.87 -12.77 -1.88
CA ALA A 141 -7.14 -12.11 -1.59
C ALA A 141 -8.25 -12.53 -2.58
N LYS A 142 -7.92 -12.60 -3.88
CA LYS A 142 -8.84 -13.08 -4.93
C LYS A 142 -9.22 -14.54 -4.72
N TYR A 143 -8.26 -15.39 -4.36
CA TYR A 143 -8.49 -16.80 -4.08
C TYR A 143 -9.43 -17.01 -2.88
N ILE A 144 -9.19 -16.27 -1.78
CA ILE A 144 -10.07 -16.30 -0.60
C ILE A 144 -11.48 -15.82 -0.99
N GLY A 145 -11.59 -14.71 -1.72
CA GLY A 145 -12.89 -14.18 -2.12
C GLY A 145 -13.66 -15.12 -3.05
N TRP A 146 -12.96 -15.87 -3.92
CA TRP A 146 -13.59 -16.89 -4.75
C TRP A 146 -14.13 -18.06 -3.93
N HIS A 147 -13.39 -18.54 -2.93
CA HIS A 147 -13.82 -19.67 -2.09
C HIS A 147 -14.87 -19.31 -1.04
N THR A 148 -14.85 -18.07 -0.52
CA THR A 148 -15.77 -17.63 0.53
C THR A 148 -17.00 -16.91 0.00
N GLY A 149 -16.99 -16.51 -1.29
CA GLY A 149 -18.02 -15.64 -1.87
C GLY A 149 -17.93 -14.19 -1.39
N ILE A 150 -16.97 -13.84 -0.53
CA ILE A 150 -16.83 -12.50 0.05
C ILE A 150 -15.81 -11.70 -0.76
N TYR A 151 -16.26 -10.66 -1.43
CA TYR A 151 -15.36 -9.75 -2.13
C TYR A 151 -14.55 -8.91 -1.12
N ILE A 152 -13.22 -9.10 -1.10
CA ILE A 152 -12.32 -8.32 -0.24
C ILE A 152 -11.95 -7.03 -0.96
N LYS A 153 -12.47 -5.90 -0.47
CA LYS A 153 -12.11 -4.57 -0.98
C LYS A 153 -10.63 -4.25 -0.73
N PRO A 154 -9.98 -3.50 -1.64
CA PRO A 154 -8.61 -3.07 -1.45
C PRO A 154 -8.52 -2.01 -0.34
N SER A 155 -7.40 -2.01 0.37
CA SER A 155 -7.06 -0.96 1.33
C SER A 155 -6.49 0.27 0.61
N VAL A 156 -6.74 1.47 1.12
CA VAL A 156 -6.04 2.68 0.61
C VAL A 156 -4.52 2.50 0.65
N LYS A 157 -4.03 1.88 1.73
CA LYS A 157 -2.60 1.68 1.96
C LYS A 157 -1.96 0.74 0.94
N GLU A 158 -2.74 -0.22 0.42
CA GLU A 158 -2.29 -1.10 -0.67
C GLU A 158 -2.01 -0.32 -1.95
N GLY A 159 -2.78 0.73 -2.22
CA GLY A 159 -2.53 1.64 -3.34
C GLY A 159 -1.17 2.31 -3.24
N TYR A 160 -0.84 2.88 -2.08
CA TYR A 160 0.47 3.49 -1.83
C TYR A 160 1.61 2.46 -1.96
N ILE A 161 1.45 1.30 -1.32
CA ILE A 161 2.44 0.22 -1.34
C ILE A 161 2.69 -0.26 -2.78
N PHE A 162 1.65 -0.37 -3.60
CA PHE A 162 1.79 -0.65 -5.03
C PHE A 162 2.54 0.45 -5.77
N SER A 163 2.21 1.73 -5.57
CA SER A 163 2.91 2.84 -6.19
C SER A 163 4.41 2.84 -5.87
N VAL A 164 4.79 2.58 -4.62
CA VAL A 164 6.21 2.51 -4.20
C VAL A 164 6.92 1.31 -4.83
N SER A 165 6.29 0.14 -4.89
CA SER A 165 6.86 -1.03 -5.59
C SER A 165 7.00 -0.82 -7.10
N SER A 166 6.05 -0.11 -7.72
CA SER A 166 6.19 0.27 -9.12
C SER A 166 7.36 1.23 -9.32
N LEU A 167 7.57 2.16 -8.38
CA LEU A 167 8.70 3.08 -8.42
C LEU A 167 10.04 2.36 -8.24
N SER A 168 10.15 1.32 -7.40
CA SER A 168 11.38 0.52 -7.28
C SER A 168 11.73 -0.18 -8.60
N CYS A 169 10.75 -0.74 -9.29
CA CYS A 169 10.97 -1.39 -10.59
C CYS A 169 11.42 -0.38 -11.65
N ASN A 170 10.77 0.80 -11.71
CA ASN A 170 11.18 1.88 -12.61
C ASN A 170 12.59 2.40 -12.29
N ALA A 171 12.95 2.50 -11.01
CA ALA A 171 14.29 2.92 -10.61
C ALA A 171 15.38 1.95 -11.12
N VAL A 172 15.13 0.64 -11.13
CA VAL A 172 16.04 -0.35 -11.73
C VAL A 172 16.17 -0.16 -13.24
N ASN A 173 15.06 0.10 -13.93
CA ASN A 173 15.09 0.35 -15.37
C ASN A 173 15.88 1.61 -15.70
N ILE A 174 15.69 2.69 -14.93
CA ILE A 174 16.46 3.93 -15.07
C ILE A 174 17.94 3.66 -14.79
N LEU A 175 18.27 2.97 -13.70
CA LEU A 175 19.65 2.62 -13.37
C LEU A 175 20.30 1.82 -14.52
N SER A 176 19.61 0.80 -15.03
CA SER A 176 20.08 -0.05 -16.14
C SER A 176 20.25 0.73 -17.44
N PHE A 177 19.38 1.69 -17.70
CA PHE A 177 19.49 2.58 -18.87
C PHE A 177 20.71 3.50 -18.73
N VAL A 178 20.88 4.13 -17.57
CA VAL A 178 21.98 5.06 -17.29
C VAL A 178 23.33 4.36 -17.37
N THR A 179 23.48 3.20 -16.73
CA THR A 179 24.74 2.43 -16.75
C THR A 179 25.12 1.92 -18.13
N ARG A 180 24.15 1.74 -19.03
CA ARG A 180 24.39 1.26 -20.40
C ARG A 180 24.77 2.37 -21.38
N HIS A 181 24.26 3.57 -21.21
CA HIS A 181 24.39 4.64 -22.21
C HIS A 181 25.34 5.76 -21.81
N PHE A 182 25.72 5.83 -20.53
CA PHE A 182 26.63 6.86 -20.07
C PHE A 182 27.85 6.28 -19.36
N ASP A 183 29.01 6.74 -19.82
CA ASP A 183 30.34 6.47 -19.24
C ASP A 183 30.57 7.23 -17.91
N TYR A 184 29.51 7.48 -17.13
CA TYR A 184 29.66 8.06 -15.79
C TYR A 184 30.14 6.97 -14.84
N TYR A 185 31.44 6.68 -14.92
CA TYR A 185 32.06 5.53 -14.27
C TYR A 185 32.32 5.80 -12.78
N GLY A 186 31.31 5.48 -11.97
CA GLY A 186 31.52 5.02 -10.61
C GLY A 186 30.73 5.81 -9.58
N ILE A 187 30.96 7.11 -9.44
CA ILE A 187 30.34 7.88 -8.34
C ILE A 187 28.82 7.99 -8.52
N THR A 188 28.34 8.29 -9.72
CA THR A 188 26.90 8.40 -10.00
C THR A 188 26.20 7.05 -9.86
N THR A 189 26.75 5.98 -10.43
CA THR A 189 26.24 4.60 -10.29
C THR A 189 26.20 4.17 -8.83
N LEU A 190 27.24 4.49 -8.06
CA LEU A 190 27.30 4.21 -6.63
C LEU A 190 26.23 4.97 -5.84
N LEU A 191 26.06 6.27 -6.10
CA LEU A 191 25.04 7.09 -5.44
C LEU A 191 23.64 6.58 -5.75
N VAL A 192 23.35 6.26 -7.01
CA VAL A 192 22.06 5.69 -7.41
C VAL A 192 21.86 4.32 -6.76
N PHE A 193 22.88 3.46 -6.72
CA PHE A 193 22.81 2.16 -6.07
C PHE A 193 22.51 2.26 -4.56
N VAL A 194 23.21 3.15 -3.84
CA VAL A 194 22.99 3.37 -2.42
C VAL A 194 21.60 3.94 -2.16
N ALA A 195 21.18 4.96 -2.91
CA ALA A 195 19.85 5.56 -2.80
C ALA A 195 18.74 4.52 -3.08
N TYR A 196 18.92 3.72 -4.13
CA TYR A 196 18.02 2.63 -4.49
C TYR A 196 17.93 1.57 -3.40
N SER A 197 19.07 1.13 -2.86
CA SER A 197 19.09 0.13 -1.79
C SER A 197 18.41 0.63 -0.53
N ILE A 198 18.64 1.89 -0.13
CA ILE A 198 17.93 2.51 0.99
C ILE A 198 16.43 2.55 0.71
N PHE A 199 16.02 2.93 -0.50
CA PHE A 199 14.61 2.97 -0.90
C PHE A 199 13.93 1.60 -0.83
N VAL A 200 14.60 0.55 -1.31
CA VAL A 200 14.06 -0.82 -1.26
C VAL A 200 13.99 -1.33 0.18
N LEU A 201 15.03 -1.10 0.98
CA LEU A 201 15.04 -1.50 2.39
C LEU A 201 13.99 -0.74 3.22
N SER A 202 13.79 0.55 2.95
CA SER A 202 12.72 1.34 3.59
C SER A 202 11.34 0.87 3.17
N PHE A 203 11.16 0.42 1.92
CA PHE A 203 9.95 -0.25 1.47
C PHE A 203 9.70 -1.53 2.27
N PHE A 204 10.68 -2.42 2.41
CA PHE A 204 10.48 -3.67 3.18
C PHE A 204 10.14 -3.40 4.64
N LYS A 205 10.77 -2.38 5.24
CA LYS A 205 10.45 -1.94 6.59
C LYS A 205 9.00 -1.43 6.69
N LEU A 206 8.55 -0.62 5.73
CA LEU A 206 7.18 -0.13 5.66
C LEU A 206 6.18 -1.29 5.45
N TYR A 207 6.47 -2.19 4.51
CA TYR A 207 5.64 -3.35 4.19
C TYR A 207 5.47 -4.25 5.43
N ARG A 208 6.55 -4.49 6.18
CA ARG A 208 6.50 -5.25 7.43
C ARG A 208 5.66 -4.56 8.51
N GLN A 209 5.81 -3.25 8.67
CA GLN A 209 5.06 -2.47 9.67
C GLN A 209 3.56 -2.49 9.40
N GLU A 210 3.15 -2.34 8.14
CA GLU A 210 1.72 -2.26 7.78
C GLU A 210 1.03 -3.63 7.70
N TYR A 211 1.78 -4.72 7.44
CA TYR A 211 1.22 -6.07 7.37
C TYR A 211 1.56 -6.97 8.54
N GLN A 212 2.23 -6.43 9.58
CA GLN A 212 2.58 -7.16 10.81
C GLN A 212 3.25 -8.52 10.54
N ILE A 213 4.06 -8.61 9.49
CA ILE A 213 4.75 -9.86 9.16
C ILE A 213 5.82 -10.11 10.23
N GLN A 214 5.56 -11.08 11.10
CA GLN A 214 6.56 -11.64 11.99
C GLN A 214 7.41 -12.59 11.15
N LEU A 215 8.68 -12.22 10.94
CA LEU A 215 9.68 -13.16 10.44
C LEU A 215 10.01 -14.07 11.62
N ILE A 216 9.63 -15.35 11.49
CA ILE A 216 10.06 -16.44 12.37
C ILE A 216 11.57 -16.60 12.20
#